data_AF-A0A6G0VYH5-F1
#
_entry.id   AF-A0A6G0VYH5-F1
#
_cell.length_a   1.000
_cell.length_b   1.000
_cell.length_c   1.000
_cell.angle_alpha   90.00
_cell.angle_beta   90.00
_cell.angle_gamma   90.00
#
_symmetry.space_group_name_H-M   'P 1'
#
loop_
_entity.id
_entity.type
_entity.pdbx_description
1 polymer ?
#
loop_
_entity_poly.entity_id
_entity_poly.type
_entity_poly.pdbx_seq_one_letter_code
_entity_poly.pdbx_strand_id
1 'polypeptide(L)'
;MTDTKRPRGKNFLESEKEMLIDLIVPHKSIIENIKTDNATNKSKDSIWEQITIDYNTHQQSGIRSISQLKNVYDNLKRVTRKEKSDQKVSYILNTLINFSH
;
A
#
# COMPACT_ATOMS: atom_id res chain seq x y z
N MET A 1 -23.25 0.02 -29.81
CA MET A 1 -22.61 0.71 -28.66
C MET A 1 -21.78 -0.34 -27.93
N THR A 2 -20.48 -0.39 -28.18
CA THR A 2 -19.59 -1.41 -27.64
C THR A 2 -19.23 -1.06 -26.19
N ASP A 3 -19.84 -1.80 -25.26
CA ASP A 3 -19.44 -1.84 -23.85
C ASP A 3 -18.01 -2.40 -23.77
N THR A 4 -17.01 -1.52 -23.82
CA THR A 4 -15.60 -1.89 -23.63
C THR A 4 -15.37 -2.13 -22.14
N LYS A 5 -15.77 -3.31 -21.66
CA LYS A 5 -15.37 -3.79 -20.33
C LYS A 5 -13.85 -3.73 -20.26
N ARG A 6 -13.34 -2.79 -19.46
CA ARG A 6 -11.90 -2.72 -19.14
C ARG A 6 -11.49 -4.11 -18.66
N PRO A 7 -10.50 -4.78 -19.31
CA PRO A 7 -10.03 -6.06 -18.83
C PRO A 7 -9.58 -5.86 -17.38
N ARG A 8 -10.14 -6.67 -16.47
CA ARG A 8 -9.73 -6.65 -15.07
C ARG A 8 -8.22 -6.91 -15.04
N GLY A 9 -7.45 -5.94 -14.58
CA GLY A 9 -6.00 -6.08 -14.49
C GLY A 9 -5.65 -7.32 -13.64
N LYS A 10 -4.56 -8.00 -13.97
CA LYS A 10 -4.05 -9.13 -13.17
C LYS A 10 -3.93 -8.71 -11.69
N ASN A 11 -4.32 -9.59 -10.77
CA ASN A 11 -4.18 -9.34 -9.34
C ASN A 11 -2.71 -9.09 -9.00
N PHE A 12 -2.43 -8.23 -8.01
CA PHE A 12 -1.09 -8.05 -7.48
C PHE A 12 -0.71 -9.29 -6.66
N LEU A 13 0.36 -9.95 -7.06
CA LEU A 13 0.97 -11.05 -6.32
C LEU A 13 1.54 -10.55 -4.98
N GLU A 14 1.81 -11.46 -4.07
CA GLU A 14 2.43 -11.11 -2.79
C GLU A 14 3.84 -10.55 -2.98
N SER A 15 4.66 -11.20 -3.81
CA SER A 15 5.98 -10.71 -4.18
C SER A 15 5.97 -9.33 -4.83
N GLU A 16 4.95 -9.03 -5.65
CA GLU A 16 4.73 -7.70 -6.23
C GLU A 16 4.45 -6.65 -5.14
N LYS A 17 3.70 -7.01 -4.09
CA LYS A 17 3.43 -6.12 -2.96
C LYS A 17 4.69 -5.91 -2.12
N GLU A 18 5.49 -6.95 -1.88
CA GLU A 18 6.76 -6.85 -1.16
C GLU A 18 7.73 -5.92 -1.88
N MET A 19 7.89 -6.08 -3.20
CA MET A 19 8.70 -5.18 -4.02
C MET A 19 8.21 -3.73 -3.95
N LEU A 20 6.89 -3.51 -4.00
CA LEU A 20 6.33 -2.16 -3.84
C LEU A 20 6.66 -1.56 -2.47
N ILE A 21 6.63 -2.36 -1.40
CA ILE A 21 7.00 -1.89 -0.06
C ILE A 21 8.49 -1.55 0.00
N ASP A 22 9.37 -2.38 -0.56
CA ASP A 22 10.82 -2.15 -0.60
C ASP A 22 11.15 -0.81 -1.28
N LEU A 23 10.48 -0.50 -2.40
CA LEU A 23 10.62 0.79 -3.09
C LEU A 23 10.07 1.98 -2.29
N ILE A 24 9.04 1.77 -1.45
CA ILE A 24 8.40 2.85 -0.67
C ILE A 24 9.16 3.14 0.63
N VAL A 25 9.74 2.13 1.28
CA VAL A 25 10.36 2.26 2.61
C VAL A 25 11.39 3.41 2.69
N PRO A 26 12.32 3.56 1.73
CA PRO A 26 13.28 4.68 1.72
C PRO A 26 12.62 6.06 1.67
N HIS A 27 11.45 6.17 1.06
CA HIS A 27 10.72 7.43 0.84
C HIS A 27 9.51 7.62 1.77
N LYS A 28 9.30 6.70 2.72
CA LYS A 28 8.13 6.65 3.62
C LYS A 28 7.88 7.99 4.32
N SER A 29 8.94 8.63 4.81
CA SER A 29 8.89 9.91 5.54
C SER A 29 8.22 11.02 4.74
N ILE A 30 8.35 11.01 3.42
CA ILE A 30 7.80 12.02 2.52
C ILE A 30 6.39 11.60 2.07
N ILE A 31 6.21 10.31 1.74
CA ILE A 31 4.93 9.75 1.30
C ILE A 31 3.87 9.85 2.40
N GLU A 32 4.24 9.58 3.66
CA GLU A 32 3.33 9.62 4.81
C GLU A 32 3.29 10.97 5.51
N ASN A 33 3.96 11.99 4.96
CA ASN A 33 3.92 13.33 5.51
C ASN A 33 2.48 13.88 5.46
N ILE A 34 1.95 14.35 6.59
CA ILE A 34 0.58 14.87 6.70
C ILE A 34 0.45 16.27 6.06
N LYS A 35 1.57 16.99 5.86
CA LYS A 35 1.55 18.32 5.24
C LYS A 35 1.00 18.28 3.81
N THR A 36 0.20 19.30 3.49
CA THR A 36 -0.55 19.44 2.23
C THR A 36 -0.17 20.71 1.46
N ASP A 37 0.99 21.31 1.74
CA ASP A 37 1.50 22.44 0.98
C ASP A 37 1.94 22.03 -0.44
N ASN A 38 1.97 23.01 -1.35
CA ASN A 38 2.24 22.76 -2.78
C ASN A 38 3.61 22.12 -3.03
N ALA A 39 4.63 22.47 -2.25
CA ALA A 39 5.98 21.92 -2.39
C ALA A 39 6.03 20.45 -1.92
N THR A 40 5.39 20.15 -0.79
CA THR A 40 5.26 18.78 -0.28
C THR A 40 4.46 17.90 -1.23
N ASN A 41 3.37 18.41 -1.82
CA ASN A 41 2.56 17.63 -2.76
C ASN A 41 3.34 17.30 -4.04
N LYS A 42 4.06 18.27 -4.62
CA LYS A 42 4.95 18.02 -5.76
C LYS A 42 6.04 17.00 -5.46
N SER A 43 6.62 17.06 -4.26
CA SER A 43 7.64 16.11 -3.82
C SER A 43 7.07 14.69 -3.72
N LYS A 44 5.87 14.54 -3.14
CA LYS A 44 5.16 13.26 -3.08
C LYS A 44 4.87 12.73 -4.48
N ASP A 45 4.37 13.55 -5.38
CA ASP A 45 4.04 13.11 -6.74
C ASP A 45 5.29 12.67 -7.51
N SER A 46 6.39 13.43 -7.42
CA SER A 46 7.67 13.05 -8.04
C SER A 46 8.21 11.72 -7.51
N ILE A 47 8.11 11.48 -6.21
CA ILE A 47 8.49 10.19 -5.60
C ILE A 47 7.61 9.05 -6.11
N TRP A 48 6.30 9.29 -6.22
CA TRP A 48 5.37 8.29 -6.75
C TRP A 48 5.63 7.98 -8.23
N GLU A 49 6.03 8.98 -9.02
CA GLU A 49 6.47 8.78 -10.40
C GLU A 49 7.73 7.90 -10.45
N GLN A 50 8.73 8.21 -9.64
CA GLN A 50 9.96 7.42 -9.55
C GLN A 50 9.67 5.96 -9.15
N ILE A 51 8.91 5.75 -8.08
CA ILE A 51 8.51 4.40 -7.63
C ILE A 51 7.76 3.66 -8.72
N THR A 52 6.92 4.35 -9.50
CA THR A 52 6.17 3.73 -10.59
C THR A 52 7.09 3.31 -11.74
N ILE A 53 8.09 4.13 -12.07
CA ILE A 53 9.11 3.79 -13.06
C ILE A 53 9.89 2.58 -12.57
N ASP A 54 10.46 2.64 -11.37
CA ASP A 54 11.25 1.57 -10.79
C ASP A 54 10.45 0.27 -10.69
N TYR A 55 9.22 0.33 -10.17
CA TYR A 55 8.33 -0.83 -10.12
C TYR A 55 8.11 -1.44 -11.51
N ASN A 56 7.79 -0.62 -12.50
CA ASN A 56 7.49 -1.09 -13.85
C ASN A 56 8.71 -1.65 -14.60
N THR A 57 9.93 -1.24 -14.25
CA THR A 57 11.16 -1.82 -14.81
C THR A 57 11.46 -3.22 -14.30
N HIS A 58 11.08 -3.53 -13.05
CA HIS A 58 11.33 -4.84 -12.43
C HIS A 58 10.13 -5.80 -12.55
N GLN A 59 8.96 -5.27 -12.87
CA GLN A 59 7.70 -5.99 -12.97
C GLN A 59 7.61 -6.92 -14.19
N GLN A 60 7.09 -8.14 -14.00
CA GLN A 60 6.84 -9.13 -15.04
C GLN A 60 5.35 -9.29 -15.41
N SER A 61 4.42 -8.90 -14.53
CA SER A 61 2.97 -9.08 -14.71
C SER A 61 2.28 -7.95 -15.49
N GLY A 62 3.03 -6.94 -15.96
CA GLY A 62 2.55 -5.82 -16.78
C GLY A 62 2.57 -4.45 -16.09
N ILE A 63 2.61 -3.39 -16.90
CA ILE A 63 2.74 -1.99 -16.47
C ILE A 63 1.58 -1.56 -15.57
N ARG A 64 1.92 -0.90 -14.46
CA ARG A 64 0.99 -0.33 -13.49
C ARG A 64 1.08 1.19 -13.49
N SER A 65 -0.05 1.83 -13.24
CA SER A 65 -0.13 3.28 -13.04
C SER A 65 0.08 3.67 -11.58
N ILE A 66 0.52 4.91 -11.36
CA ILE A 66 0.69 5.50 -10.03
C ILE A 66 -0.55 5.29 -9.15
N SER A 67 -1.75 5.50 -9.71
CA SER A 67 -3.01 5.33 -8.98
C SER A 67 -3.21 3.90 -8.47
N GLN A 68 -2.83 2.89 -9.27
CA GLN A 68 -2.92 1.48 -8.86
C GLN A 68 -1.94 1.17 -7.72
N LEU A 69 -0.69 1.66 -7.81
CA LEU A 69 0.31 1.46 -6.76
C LEU A 69 -0.07 2.18 -5.45
N LYS A 70 -0.57 3.42 -5.55
CA LYS A 70 -1.13 4.16 -4.41
C LYS A 70 -2.26 3.37 -3.72
N ASN A 71 -3.19 2.80 -4.50
CA ASN A 71 -4.29 2.00 -3.96
C ASN A 71 -3.81 0.71 -3.29
N VAL A 72 -2.84 0.00 -3.87
CA VAL A 72 -2.24 -1.20 -3.24
C VAL A 72 -1.60 -0.83 -1.91
N TYR A 73 -0.81 0.24 -1.89
CA TYR A 73 -0.17 0.71 -0.67
C TYR A 73 -1.17 1.14 0.41
N ASP A 74 -2.24 1.87 0.06
CA ASP A 74 -3.28 2.22 1.03
C ASP A 74 -3.98 0.98 1.59
N ASN A 75 -4.30 0.00 0.72
CA ASN A 75 -4.88 -1.27 1.15
C ASN A 75 -3.96 -2.03 2.10
N LEU A 76 -2.66 -2.12 1.79
CA LEU A 76 -1.65 -2.74 2.67
C LEU A 76 -1.66 -2.06 4.06
N LYS A 77 -1.62 -0.72 4.10
CA LYS A 77 -1.71 0.02 5.37
C LYS A 77 -2.99 -0.26 6.14
N ARG A 78 -4.14 -0.39 5.46
CA ARG A 78 -5.42 -0.73 6.10
C ARG A 78 -5.39 -2.13 6.69
N VAL A 79 -4.91 -3.11 5.93
CA VAL A 79 -4.78 -4.51 6.38
C VAL A 79 -3.88 -4.58 7.61
N THR A 80 -2.68 -4.00 7.57
CA THR A 80 -1.75 -4.00 8.72
C THR A 80 -2.33 -3.33 9.96
N ARG A 81 -3.08 -2.22 9.80
CA ARG A 81 -3.77 -1.58 10.94
C ARG A 81 -4.85 -2.48 11.54
N LYS A 82 -5.62 -3.17 10.69
CA LYS A 82 -6.65 -4.11 11.13
C LYS A 82 -6.03 -5.29 11.87
N GLU A 83 -5.00 -5.93 11.31
CA GLU A 83 -4.29 -7.05 11.95
C GLU A 83 -3.72 -6.67 13.32
N LYS A 84 -3.10 -5.49 13.43
CA LYS A 84 -2.60 -4.98 14.72
C LYS A 84 -3.73 -4.74 15.72
N SER A 85 -4.89 -4.27 15.26
CA SER A 85 -6.08 -4.11 16.10
C SER A 85 -6.63 -5.46 16.56
N ASP A 86 -6.74 -6.42 15.66
CA ASP A 86 -7.25 -7.77 15.92
C ASP A 86 -6.34 -8.54 16.89
N GLN A 87 -5.01 -8.42 16.74
CA GLN A 87 -4.04 -8.96 17.70
C GLN A 87 -4.19 -8.34 19.10
N LYS A 88 -4.38 -7.02 19.17
CA LYS A 88 -4.61 -6.32 20.45
C LYS A 88 -5.91 -6.78 21.11
N VAL A 89 -6.99 -6.92 20.35
CA VAL A 89 -8.28 -7.43 20.84
C VAL A 89 -8.13 -8.87 21.34
N SER A 90 -7.47 -9.74 20.57
CA SER A 90 -7.20 -11.13 20.97
C SER A 90 -6.39 -11.21 22.27
N TYR A 91 -5.35 -10.39 22.42
CA TYR A 91 -4.57 -10.32 23.67
C TYR A 91 -5.43 -9.88 24.86
N ILE A 92 -6.26 -8.84 24.68
CA ILE A 92 -7.16 -8.35 25.74
C ILE A 92 -8.18 -9.43 26.13
N LEU A 93 -8.80 -10.11 25.16
CA LEU A 93 -9.76 -11.18 25.43
C LEU A 93 -9.11 -12.36 26.17
N ASN A 94 -7.93 -12.82 25.72
CA ASN A 94 -7.19 -13.87 26.41
C ASN A 94 -6.83 -13.47 27.84
N THR A 95 -6.43 -12.21 28.05
CA THR A 95 -6.11 -11.69 29.38
C THR A 95 -7.35 -11.72 30.29
N LEU A 96 -8.48 -11.19 29.82
CA LEU A 96 -9.72 -11.13 30.61
C LEU A 96 -10.27 -12.53 30.96
N ILE A 97 -10.14 -13.50 30.05
CA ILE A 97 -10.54 -14.89 30.31
C ILE A 97 -9.65 -15.54 31.38
N ASN A 98 -8.33 -15.31 31.33
CA ASN A 98 -7.38 -15.92 32.26
C ASN A 98 -7.40 -15.29 33.67
N PHE A 99 -7.91 -14.07 33.83
CA PHE A 99 -8.08 -13.41 35.13
C PHE A 99 -9.46 -13.66 35.78
N SER A 100 -10.33 -14.45 35.16
CA SER A 100 -11.69 -14.75 35.67
C SER A 100 -11.78 -16.06 36.47
N HIS A 101 -10.66 -16.58 36.99
CA HIS A 101 -10.60 -17.80 37.80
C HIS A 101 -10.00 -17.52 39.18
#